data_AF-A0A177B6H2-F1
#
_entry.id   AF-A0A177B6H2-F1
#
_cell.length_a   1.000
_cell.length_b   1.000
_cell.length_c   1.000
_cell.angle_alpha   90.00
_cell.angle_beta   90.00
_cell.angle_gamma   90.00
#
_symmetry.space_group_name_H-M   'P 1'
#
loop_
_entity.id
_entity.type
_entity.pdbx_description
1 polymer ?
#
loop_
_entity_poly.entity_id
_entity_poly.type
_entity_poly.pdbx_seq_one_letter_code
_entity_poly.pdbx_strand_id
1 'polypeptide(L)'
;MTNRKNLTQEDVQKILRLKLQGKNQDYIANEMGRSQSTICQVLQNKPKKKKTGRPLSITETTKRLVVRRASNNTSRVRKLTSDLNLCISPSSVYNIISSSPFIENMPSIMHYLLNS
;
A
#
# COMPACT_ATOMS: atom_id res chain seq x y z
N MET A 1 -8.20 21.86 19.58
CA MET A 1 -8.16 21.43 18.16
C MET A 1 -6.82 20.78 17.88
N THR A 2 -6.74 19.49 17.58
CA THR A 2 -5.47 18.83 17.26
C THR A 2 -5.21 18.89 15.76
N ASN A 3 -4.14 19.56 15.37
CA ASN A 3 -3.67 19.58 13.99
C ASN A 3 -3.33 18.13 13.58
N ARG A 4 -4.17 17.52 12.72
CA ARG A 4 -4.01 16.14 12.24
C ARG A 4 -2.91 15.99 11.19
N LYS A 5 -2.10 17.04 10.93
CA LYS A 5 -0.94 16.93 10.04
C LYS A 5 0.00 15.85 10.55
N ASN A 6 0.54 15.03 9.67
CA ASN A 6 1.56 14.06 10.04
C ASN A 6 2.76 14.78 10.67
N LEU A 7 3.43 14.10 11.61
CA LEU A 7 4.64 14.63 12.21
C LEU A 7 5.74 14.62 11.15
N THR A 8 6.34 15.78 10.88
CA THR A 8 7.46 15.89 9.93
C THR A 8 8.77 15.49 10.58
N GLN A 9 9.83 15.33 9.78
CA GLN A 9 11.17 15.06 10.32
C GLN A 9 11.68 16.24 11.17
N GLU A 10 11.37 17.47 10.77
CA GLU A 10 11.70 18.69 11.50
C GLU A 10 11.02 18.73 12.88
N ASP A 11 9.74 18.34 12.94
CA ASP A 11 9.00 18.22 14.20
C ASP A 11 9.69 17.23 15.16
N VAL A 12 10.14 16.07 14.63
CA VAL A 12 10.86 15.06 15.41
C VAL A 12 12.16 15.62 15.97
N GLN A 13 12.95 16.31 15.14
CA GLN A 13 14.20 16.95 15.58
C GLN A 13 13.95 18.01 16.66
N LYS A 14 12.90 18.83 16.52
CA LYS A 14 12.53 19.84 17.54
C LYS A 14 12.15 19.17 18.87
N ILE A 15 11.37 18.09 18.83
CA ILE A 15 11.01 17.30 20.03
C ILE A 15 12.25 16.75 20.74
N LEU A 16 13.18 16.15 19.97
CA LEU A 16 14.42 15.60 20.52
C LEU A 16 15.29 16.68 21.15
N ARG A 17 15.43 17.84 20.49
CA ARG A 17 16.17 18.98 21.03
C ARG A 17 15.58 19.47 22.35
N LEU A 18 14.26 19.64 22.44
CA LEU A 18 13.60 20.07 23.68
C LEU A 18 13.75 19.03 24.80
N LYS A 19 13.77 17.73 24.46
CA LYS A 19 14.03 16.68 25.44
C LYS A 19 15.47 16.72 25.96
N LEU A 20 16.45 16.96 25.10
CA LEU A 20 17.85 17.14 25.48
C LEU A 20 18.06 18.36 26.39
N GLN A 21 17.25 19.41 26.23
CA GLN A 21 17.21 20.57 27.13
C GLN A 21 16.53 20.28 28.49
N GLY A 22 16.13 19.03 28.75
CA GLY A 22 15.49 18.63 30.00
C GLY A 22 14.03 19.05 30.14
N LYS A 23 13.37 19.52 29.06
CA LYS A 23 11.96 19.92 29.12
C LYS A 23 11.05 18.71 29.36
N ASN A 24 9.99 18.92 30.14
CA ASN A 24 8.98 17.88 30.39
C ASN A 24 8.13 17.63 29.14
N GLN A 25 7.59 16.41 29.00
CA GLN A 25 6.77 15.99 27.87
C GLN A 25 5.53 16.87 27.68
N ASP A 26 4.91 17.33 28.77
CA ASP A 26 3.73 18.20 28.72
C ASP A 26 4.05 19.58 28.15
N TYR A 27 5.21 20.11 28.54
CA TYR A 27 5.72 21.36 27.98
C TYR A 27 5.97 21.20 26.47
N ILE A 28 6.63 20.11 26.06
CA ILE A 28 6.91 19.82 24.65
C ILE A 28 5.61 19.64 23.86
N ALA A 29 4.60 18.98 24.45
CA ALA A 29 3.30 18.78 23.82
C ALA A 29 2.60 20.11 23.54
N ASN A 30 2.59 21.02 24.51
CA ASN A 30 2.01 22.35 24.37
C ASN A 30 2.78 23.20 23.34
N GLU A 31 4.12 23.22 23.43
CA GLU A 31 5.02 23.93 22.51
C GLU A 31 4.85 23.47 21.06
N MET A 32 4.62 22.16 20.84
CA MET A 32 4.43 21.58 19.51
C MET A 32 2.96 21.58 19.06
N GLY A 33 2.01 21.95 19.93
CA GLY A 33 0.57 21.82 19.67
C GLY A 33 0.12 20.38 19.39
N ARG A 34 0.76 19.39 20.03
CA ARG A 34 0.53 17.94 19.84
C ARG A 34 0.08 17.27 21.13
N SER A 35 -0.44 16.05 21.02
CA SER A 35 -0.76 15.25 22.21
C SER A 35 0.51 14.73 22.89
N GLN A 36 0.48 14.63 24.21
CA GLN A 36 1.55 14.01 25.01
C GLN A 36 1.85 12.58 24.53
N SER A 37 0.81 11.83 24.13
CA SER A 37 0.96 10.49 23.54
C SER A 37 1.78 10.47 22.25
N THR A 38 1.66 11.49 21.40
CA THR A 38 2.47 11.63 20.18
C THR A 38 3.93 11.89 20.55
N ILE A 39 4.18 12.80 21.51
CA ILE A 39 5.54 13.07 22.00
C ILE A 39 6.18 11.80 22.58
N CYS A 40 5.45 11.07 23.41
CA CYS A 40 5.91 9.82 24.00
C CYS A 40 6.26 8.76 22.94
N GLN A 41 5.44 8.61 21.88
CA GLN A 41 5.75 7.71 20.76
C GLN A 41 7.06 8.08 20.04
N VAL A 42 7.31 9.37 19.83
CA VAL A 42 8.54 9.87 19.20
C VAL A 42 9.74 9.58 20.08
N LEU A 43 9.67 9.91 21.38
CA LEU A 43 10.76 9.69 22.32
C LEU A 43 11.08 8.21 22.55
N GLN A 44 10.09 7.32 22.42
CA GLN A 44 10.29 5.88 22.50
C GLN A 44 10.88 5.27 21.22
N ASN A 45 11.15 6.08 20.17
CA ASN A 45 11.66 5.63 18.87
C ASN A 45 10.88 4.43 18.29
N LYS A 46 9.56 4.35 18.54
CA LYS A 46 8.76 3.23 18.03
C LYS A 46 8.41 3.48 16.56
N PRO A 47 8.97 2.73 15.59
CA PRO A 47 8.60 2.89 14.20
C PRO A 47 7.12 2.57 14.03
N LYS A 48 6.38 3.44 13.36
CA LYS A 48 5.00 3.15 12.97
C LYS A 48 5.02 1.98 12.00
N LYS A 49 4.54 0.82 12.43
CA LYS A 49 4.34 -0.33 11.54
C LYS A 49 3.41 0.10 10.41
N LYS A 50 3.81 -0.14 9.16
CA LYS A 50 2.91 0.04 8.02
C LYS A 50 1.71 -0.88 8.24
N LYS A 51 0.50 -0.33 8.19
CA LYS A 51 -0.70 -1.16 8.21
C LYS A 51 -0.67 -2.02 6.96
N THR A 52 -0.69 -3.34 7.12
CA THR A 52 -0.96 -4.23 5.99
C THR A 52 -2.37 -3.89 5.50
N GLY A 53 -2.50 -3.62 4.21
CA GLY A 53 -3.80 -3.32 3.60
C GLY A 53 -4.76 -4.50 3.75
N ARG A 54 -6.01 -4.30 3.33
CA ARG A 54 -6.99 -5.39 3.27
C ARG A 54 -6.42 -6.55 2.44
N PRO A 55 -6.44 -7.80 2.93
CA PRO A 55 -5.99 -8.94 2.15
C PRO A 55 -6.83 -9.07 0.88
N LEU A 56 -6.18 -9.43 -0.23
CA LEU A 56 -6.88 -9.76 -1.46
C LEU A 56 -7.70 -11.04 -1.24
N SER A 57 -8.92 -11.06 -1.78
CA SER A 57 -9.80 -12.25 -1.75
C SER A 57 -9.30 -13.41 -2.63
N ILE A 58 -8.20 -13.20 -3.36
CA ILE A 58 -7.71 -14.10 -4.40
C ILE A 58 -6.56 -14.92 -3.83
N THR A 59 -6.66 -16.25 -3.95
CA THR A 59 -5.62 -17.17 -3.49
C THR A 59 -4.39 -17.11 -4.40
N GLU A 60 -3.24 -17.49 -3.84
CA GLU A 60 -1.98 -17.55 -4.57
C GLU A 60 -2.04 -18.56 -5.73
N THR A 61 -2.74 -19.67 -5.54
CA THR A 61 -2.97 -20.68 -6.58
C THR A 61 -3.67 -20.10 -7.79
N THR A 62 -4.73 -19.31 -7.57
CA THR A 62 -5.46 -18.65 -8.67
C THR A 62 -4.60 -17.62 -9.38
N LYS A 63 -3.78 -16.85 -8.66
CA LYS A 63 -2.83 -15.91 -9.29
C LYS A 63 -1.84 -16.63 -10.21
N ARG A 64 -1.24 -17.71 -9.73
CA ARG A 64 -0.31 -18.54 -10.52
C ARG A 64 -0.98 -19.11 -11.76
N LEU A 65 -2.22 -19.56 -11.65
CA LEU A 65 -2.99 -20.07 -12.78
C LEU A 65 -3.19 -19.00 -13.85
N VAL A 66 -3.59 -17.79 -13.44
CA VAL A 66 -3.77 -16.63 -14.33
C VAL A 66 -2.46 -16.27 -15.04
N VAL A 67 -1.36 -16.12 -14.29
CA VAL A 67 -0.04 -15.78 -14.83
C VAL A 67 0.43 -16.85 -15.83
N ARG A 68 0.30 -18.13 -15.47
CA ARG A 68 0.67 -19.25 -16.34
C ARG A 68 -0.15 -19.26 -17.64
N ARG A 69 -1.46 -19.03 -17.55
CA ARG A 69 -2.34 -18.99 -18.73
C ARG A 69 -2.02 -17.80 -19.63
N ALA A 70 -1.77 -16.63 -19.05
CA ALA A 70 -1.42 -15.41 -19.76
C ALA A 70 -0.04 -15.49 -20.43
N SER A 71 0.94 -16.13 -19.79
CA SER A 71 2.28 -16.33 -20.36
C SER A 71 2.25 -17.21 -21.61
N ASN A 72 1.39 -18.24 -21.64
CA ASN A 72 1.29 -19.19 -22.75
C ASN A 72 0.33 -18.75 -23.86
N ASN A 73 -0.40 -17.64 -23.72
CA ASN A 73 -1.47 -17.30 -24.66
C ASN A 73 -1.75 -15.79 -24.74
N THR A 74 -1.85 -15.27 -25.96
CA THR A 74 -2.23 -13.88 -26.26
C THR A 74 -3.74 -13.70 -26.32
N SER A 75 -4.45 -14.09 -25.25
CA SER A 75 -5.92 -14.01 -25.15
C SER A 75 -6.40 -12.84 -24.30
N ARG A 76 -7.46 -12.15 -24.74
CA ARG A 76 -8.10 -11.02 -24.02
C ARG A 76 -8.41 -11.41 -22.57
N VAL A 77 -8.29 -10.45 -21.64
CA VAL A 77 -8.54 -10.67 -20.21
C VAL A 77 -9.91 -11.28 -19.91
N ARG A 78 -10.98 -10.81 -20.58
CA ARG A 78 -12.33 -11.39 -20.41
C ARG A 78 -12.44 -12.83 -20.90
N LYS A 79 -11.72 -13.18 -21.97
CA LYS A 79 -11.67 -14.56 -22.46
C LYS A 79 -10.93 -15.44 -21.44
N LEU A 80 -9.84 -14.92 -20.87
CA LEU A 80 -9.07 -15.62 -19.86
C LEU A 80 -9.87 -15.84 -18.56
N THR A 81 -10.70 -14.88 -18.13
CA THR A 81 -11.60 -15.08 -16.98
C THR A 81 -12.64 -16.17 -17.25
N SER A 82 -13.23 -16.17 -18.45
CA SER A 82 -14.24 -17.17 -18.84
C SER A 82 -13.63 -18.56 -19.00
N ASP A 83 -12.50 -18.68 -19.71
CA ASP A 83 -11.79 -19.95 -19.93
C ASP A 83 -11.40 -20.63 -18.61
N LEU A 84 -10.98 -19.83 -17.61
CA LEU A 84 -10.56 -20.31 -16.30
C LEU A 84 -11.73 -20.43 -15.31
N ASN A 85 -12.96 -20.09 -15.72
CA ASN A 85 -14.15 -20.05 -14.88
C ASN A 85 -13.94 -19.30 -13.55
N LEU A 86 -13.22 -18.18 -13.58
CA LEU A 86 -12.86 -17.42 -12.38
C LEU A 86 -13.97 -16.43 -12.02
N CYS A 87 -14.43 -16.46 -10.78
CA CYS A 87 -15.29 -15.41 -10.19
C CYS A 87 -14.49 -14.17 -9.80
N ILE A 88 -13.66 -13.66 -10.70
CA ILE A 88 -12.76 -12.53 -10.48
C ILE A 88 -13.03 -11.49 -11.57
N SER A 89 -13.06 -10.22 -11.18
CA SER A 89 -13.27 -9.15 -12.16
C SER A 89 -12.14 -9.12 -13.20
N PRO A 90 -12.44 -8.80 -14.47
CA PRO A 90 -11.40 -8.62 -15.49
C PRO A 90 -10.32 -7.62 -15.06
N SER A 91 -10.68 -6.54 -14.36
CA SER A 91 -9.72 -5.57 -13.84
C SER A 91 -8.76 -6.17 -12.80
N SER A 92 -9.25 -7.05 -11.92
CA SER A 92 -8.38 -7.75 -10.97
C SER A 92 -7.43 -8.72 -11.68
N VAL A 93 -7.89 -9.41 -12.72
CA VAL A 93 -7.04 -10.26 -13.55
C VAL A 93 -5.98 -9.42 -14.26
N TYR A 94 -6.35 -8.29 -14.85
CA TYR A 94 -5.41 -7.35 -15.45
C TYR A 94 -4.32 -6.93 -14.44
N ASN A 95 -4.71 -6.51 -13.23
CA ASN A 95 -3.75 -6.12 -12.18
C ASN A 95 -2.79 -7.26 -11.80
N ILE A 96 -3.28 -8.50 -11.71
CA ILE A 96 -2.43 -9.67 -11.42
C ILE A 96 -1.38 -9.85 -12.51
N ILE A 97 -1.79 -9.72 -13.77
CA ILE A 97 -0.91 -9.93 -14.91
C ILE A 97 0.07 -8.76 -15.05
N SER A 98 -0.39 -7.51 -14.92
CA SER A 98 0.46 -6.31 -15.02
C SER A 98 1.47 -6.18 -13.89
N SER A 99 1.16 -6.71 -12.70
CA SER A 99 2.09 -6.74 -11.57
C SER A 99 3.04 -7.95 -11.60
N SER A 100 2.90 -8.85 -12.59
CA SER A 100 3.74 -10.04 -12.69
C SER A 100 5.07 -9.72 -13.36
N PRO A 101 6.23 -10.08 -12.76
CA PRO A 101 7.54 -9.84 -13.36
C PRO A 101 7.85 -10.78 -14.53
N PHE A 102 7.05 -11.85 -14.73
CA PHE A 102 7.32 -12.90 -15.71
C PHE A 102 6.71 -12.64 -17.10
N ILE A 103 5.96 -11.55 -17.26
CA ILE A 103 5.24 -11.26 -18.50
C ILE A 103 5.85 -9.99 -19.09
N GLU A 104 6.90 -10.20 -19.89
CA GLU A 104 7.74 -9.12 -20.44
C GLU A 104 7.07 -8.35 -21.59
N ASN A 105 6.18 -9.01 -22.33
CA ASN A 105 5.43 -8.43 -23.44
C ASN A 105 3.94 -8.50 -23.15
N MET A 106 3.42 -7.50 -22.45
CA MET A 106 1.98 -7.25 -22.39
C MET A 106 1.57 -6.67 -23.75
N PRO A 107 0.97 -7.44 -24.68
CA PRO A 107 0.58 -6.85 -25.95
C PRO A 107 -0.45 -5.76 -25.66
N SER A 108 -0.21 -4.57 -26.20
CA SER A 108 -1.04 -3.35 -26.14
C SER A 108 -2.56 -3.60 -26.30
N ILE A 109 -2.93 -4.75 -26.88
CA ILE A 109 -4.28 -5.29 -27.08
C ILE A 109 -5.03 -5.64 -25.77
N MET A 110 -4.35 -5.87 -24.63
CA MET A 110 -5.04 -6.12 -23.35
C MET A 110 -5.71 -4.87 -22.76
N HIS A 111 -5.26 -3.68 -23.17
CA HIS A 111 -5.73 -2.39 -22.65
C HIS A 111 -7.10 -1.97 -23.22
N TYR A 112 -7.51 -2.51 -24.37
CA TYR A 112 -8.60 -1.93 -25.17
C TYR A 112 -10.03 -2.38 -24.83
N LEU A 113 -10.27 -3.22 -23.81
CA LEU A 113 -11.61 -3.83 -23.65
C LEU A 113 -12.13 -3.88 -22.20
N LEU A 114 -11.89 -2.81 -21.44
CA LEU A 114 -12.82 -2.47 -20.36
C LEU A 114 -14.12 -1.85 -20.91
N ASN A 115 -14.09 -1.26 -22.11
CA ASN A 115 -15.23 -0.65 -22.79
C ASN A 115 -15.63 -1.46 -24.04
N SER A 116 -16.54 -2.41 -23.89
CA SER A 116 -17.43 -3.01 -24.93
C SER A 116 -18.23 -4.11 -24.28
#